data_AF-A0A3B0UT04-F1
#
_entry.id   AF-A0A3B0UT04-F1
#
_cell.length_a   1.000
_cell.length_b   1.000
_cell.length_c   1.000
_cell.angle_alpha   90.00
_cell.angle_beta   90.00
_cell.angle_gamma   90.00
#
_symmetry.space_group_name_H-M   'P 1'
#
loop_
_entity.id
_entity.type
_entity.pdbx_description
1 polymer ?
#
loop_
_entity_poly.entity_id
_entity_poly.type
_entity_poly.pdbx_seq_one_letter_code
_entity_poly.pdbx_strand_id
1 'polypeptide(L)'
;MKKIILSIFLTGLLISPAFMMGQITANTPTDGLYRNQGVVDRVPMPLPSVRKADIMWSKRIWREIDFRQKMNNVFYFPTVQQQNWKSFITVILDALKQGKITAYDISNTDELLVPITYNEII
;
A
#
# COMPACT_ATOMS: atom_id res chain seq x y z
N MET A 1 49.20 -34.94 -16.46
CA MET A 1 49.24 -33.63 -15.78
C MET A 1 49.47 -32.46 -16.75
N LYS A 2 50.50 -32.48 -17.62
CA LYS A 2 50.76 -31.41 -18.62
C LYS A 2 49.56 -31.02 -19.51
N LYS A 3 48.78 -32.00 -19.98
CA LYS A 3 47.61 -31.77 -20.86
C LYS A 3 46.43 -31.05 -20.16
N ILE A 4 46.28 -31.27 -18.85
CA ILE A 4 45.23 -30.65 -18.02
C ILE A 4 45.59 -29.19 -17.72
N ILE A 5 46.87 -28.93 -17.41
CA ILE A 5 47.39 -27.57 -17.20
C ILE A 5 47.23 -26.73 -18.48
N LEU A 6 47.51 -27.32 -19.65
CA LEU A 6 47.34 -26.65 -20.94
C LEU A 6 45.86 -26.33 -21.25
N SER A 7 44.94 -27.22 -20.88
CA SER A 7 43.49 -27.03 -21.07
C SER A 7 42.93 -25.92 -20.18
N ILE A 8 43.39 -25.81 -18.93
CA ILE A 8 42.99 -24.73 -18.02
C ILE A 8 43.54 -23.38 -18.49
N PHE A 9 44.76 -23.35 -19.02
CA PHE A 9 45.35 -22.13 -19.58
C PHE A 9 44.62 -21.67 -20.86
N LEU A 10 44.26 -22.60 -21.74
CA LEU A 10 43.56 -22.29 -23.00
C LEU A 10 42.12 -21.82 -22.77
N THR A 11 41.44 -22.39 -21.76
CA THR A 11 40.09 -21.94 -21.37
C THR A 11 40.12 -20.58 -20.67
N GLY A 12 41.13 -20.28 -19.86
CA GLY A 12 41.34 -18.94 -19.29
C GLY A 12 41.59 -17.87 -20.34
N LEU A 13 42.32 -18.19 -21.42
CA LEU A 13 42.60 -17.23 -22.50
C LEU A 13 41.35 -16.89 -23.33
N LEU A 14 40.47 -17.87 -23.57
CA LEU A 14 39.22 -17.68 -24.33
C LEU A 14 38.12 -16.91 -23.58
N ILE A 15 38.18 -16.85 -22.24
CA ILE A 15 37.22 -16.09 -21.42
C ILE A 15 37.60 -14.60 -21.32
N SER A 16 38.87 -14.25 -21.60
CA SER A 16 39.38 -12.87 -21.43
C SER A 16 38.71 -11.76 -22.28
N PRO A 17 38.23 -11.98 -23.53
CA PRO A 17 37.65 -10.89 -24.31
C PRO A 17 36.22 -10.53 -23.89
N ALA A 18 35.51 -11.43 -23.18
CA ALA A 18 34.11 -11.23 -22.80
C ALA A 18 33.93 -10.23 -21.64
N PHE A 19 35.01 -9.84 -20.97
CA PHE A 19 35.00 -8.89 -19.84
C PHE A 19 35.53 -7.48 -20.20
N MET A 20 35.74 -7.18 -21.48
CA MET A 20 36.11 -5.84 -21.93
C MET A 20 34.86 -4.95 -21.98
N MET A 21 34.45 -4.41 -20.83
CA MET A 21 33.45 -3.34 -20.75
C MET A 21 34.16 -2.02 -21.09
N GLY A 22 33.86 -1.43 -22.24
CA GLY A 22 34.39 -0.11 -22.60
C GLY A 22 33.93 0.96 -21.60
N GLN A 23 34.88 1.69 -21.01
CA GLN A 23 34.56 2.80 -20.11
C GLN A 23 34.07 3.99 -20.94
N ILE A 24 32.79 4.35 -20.80
CA ILE A 24 32.26 5.61 -21.34
C ILE A 24 32.85 6.75 -20.48
N THR A 25 33.90 7.41 -20.95
CA THR A 25 34.46 8.63 -20.31
C THR A 25 33.68 9.86 -20.75
N ALA A 26 32.36 9.89 -20.53
CA ALA A 26 31.56 11.07 -20.81
C ALA A 26 31.67 12.07 -19.63
N ASN A 27 32.87 12.62 -19.41
CA ASN A 27 33.05 13.80 -18.56
C ASN A 27 32.84 15.04 -19.43
N THR A 28 31.60 15.46 -19.62
CA THR A 28 31.32 16.75 -20.24
C THR A 28 31.80 17.87 -19.31
N PRO A 29 32.51 18.90 -19.83
CA PRO A 29 32.91 20.06 -19.03
C PRO A 29 31.67 20.71 -18.43
N THR A 30 31.72 21.01 -17.13
CA THR A 30 30.65 21.80 -16.50
C THR A 30 30.85 23.25 -16.94
N ASP A 31 29.85 23.81 -17.62
CA ASP A 31 29.85 25.23 -17.99
C ASP A 31 29.53 26.07 -16.74
N GLY A 32 30.51 26.86 -16.27
CA GLY A 32 30.41 27.70 -15.06
C GLY A 32 31.31 27.28 -13.88
N LEU A 33 31.30 28.09 -12.81
CA LEU A 33 32.09 27.83 -11.59
C LEU A 33 31.54 26.66 -10.74
N TYR A 34 30.26 26.32 -10.92
CA TYR A 34 29.57 25.23 -10.24
C TYR A 34 28.43 24.68 -11.10
N ARG A 35 28.11 23.39 -10.96
CA ARG A 35 26.98 22.74 -11.65
C ARG A 35 25.66 23.28 -11.09
N ASN A 36 24.93 24.07 -11.86
CA ASN A 36 23.59 24.52 -11.48
C ASN A 36 22.63 23.31 -11.57
N GLN A 37 22.23 22.77 -10.42
CA GLN A 37 21.31 21.63 -10.35
C GLN A 37 19.85 22.02 -10.63
N GLY A 38 19.57 23.27 -11.02
CA GLY A 38 18.21 23.75 -11.21
C GLY A 38 17.38 23.72 -9.93
N VAL A 39 16.08 23.97 -10.07
CA VAL A 39 15.12 23.86 -8.97
C VAL A 39 14.46 22.49 -9.04
N VAL A 40 15.23 21.44 -8.77
CA VAL A 40 14.76 20.04 -8.95
C VAL A 40 13.86 19.60 -7.79
N ASP A 41 14.03 20.17 -6.59
CA ASP A 41 13.36 19.71 -5.36
C ASP A 41 12.44 20.78 -4.72
N ARG A 42 11.69 21.56 -5.51
CA ARG A 42 10.66 22.43 -4.92
C ARG A 42 9.44 21.62 -4.52
N VAL A 43 9.32 21.35 -3.23
CA VAL A 43 8.09 20.79 -2.65
C VAL A 43 7.00 21.88 -2.69
N PRO A 44 5.80 21.59 -3.20
CA PRO A 44 4.69 22.54 -3.15
C PRO A 44 4.30 22.82 -1.69
N MET A 45 3.93 24.07 -1.40
CA MET A 45 3.43 24.44 -0.08
C MET A 45 2.14 23.63 0.23
N PRO A 46 1.99 23.09 1.45
CA PRO A 46 0.77 22.40 1.82
C PRO A 46 -0.44 23.33 1.70
N LEU A 47 -1.58 22.76 1.33
CA LEU A 47 -2.84 23.49 1.24
C LEU A 47 -3.23 24.05 2.63
N PRO A 48 -3.76 25.27 2.71
CA PRO A 48 -4.24 25.82 3.97
C PRO A 48 -5.45 25.03 4.48
N SER A 49 -5.57 24.91 5.80
CA SER A 49 -6.76 24.33 6.41
C SER A 49 -7.98 25.21 6.14
N VAL A 50 -9.05 24.64 5.61
CA VAL A 50 -10.31 25.35 5.37
C VAL A 50 -11.05 25.52 6.70
N ARG A 51 -11.56 26.72 6.98
CA ARG A 51 -12.41 26.98 8.15
C ARG A 51 -13.77 26.30 7.97
N LYS A 52 -14.39 25.85 9.06
CA LYS A 52 -15.74 25.24 9.03
C LYS A 52 -16.80 26.11 8.33
N ALA A 53 -16.69 27.44 8.43
CA ALA A 53 -17.62 28.39 7.82
C ALA A 53 -17.45 28.51 6.29
N ASP A 54 -16.27 28.16 5.76
CA ASP A 54 -15.94 28.28 4.34
C ASP A 54 -16.24 26.98 3.56
N ILE A 55 -16.81 25.97 4.23
CA ILE A 55 -17.22 24.70 3.63
C ILE A 55 -18.52 24.91 2.87
N MET A 56 -18.45 24.91 1.54
CA MET A 56 -19.60 25.16 0.66
C MET A 56 -20.71 24.11 0.76
N TRP A 57 -20.36 22.83 0.93
CA TRP A 57 -21.33 21.75 1.08
C TRP A 57 -20.74 20.55 1.82
N SER A 58 -21.61 19.81 2.50
CA SER A 58 -21.30 18.52 3.12
C SER A 58 -22.43 17.56 2.79
N LYS A 59 -22.08 16.33 2.39
CA LYS A 59 -23.05 15.27 2.09
C LYS A 59 -22.74 14.06 2.94
N ARG A 60 -23.73 13.62 3.73
CA ARG A 60 -23.74 12.32 4.38
C ARG A 60 -24.62 11.38 3.58
N ILE A 61 -24.12 10.20 3.25
CA ILE A 61 -24.87 9.19 2.49
C ILE A 61 -24.95 7.94 3.35
N TRP A 62 -26.17 7.51 3.62
CA TRP A 62 -26.46 6.17 4.13
C TRP A 62 -26.64 5.24 2.94
N ARG A 63 -25.99 4.09 2.97
CA ARG A 63 -26.09 3.09 1.90
C ARG A 63 -25.89 1.70 2.48
N GLU A 64 -26.65 0.76 1.96
CA GLU A 64 -26.37 -0.66 2.13
C GLU A 64 -25.38 -1.09 1.03
N ILE A 65 -24.35 -1.84 1.41
CA ILE A 65 -23.34 -2.34 0.49
C ILE A 65 -23.41 -3.86 0.50
N ASP A 66 -23.88 -4.46 -0.59
CA ASP A 66 -23.88 -5.92 -0.73
C ASP A 66 -22.47 -6.40 -1.05
N PHE A 67 -21.89 -7.20 -0.14
CA PHE A 67 -20.55 -7.76 -0.28
C PHE A 67 -20.46 -8.93 -1.26
N ARG A 68 -21.59 -9.44 -1.76
CA ARG A 68 -21.64 -10.50 -2.79
C ARG A 68 -21.33 -9.97 -4.19
N GLN A 69 -21.36 -8.66 -4.37
CA GLN A 69 -21.02 -8.02 -5.63
C GLN A 69 -19.50 -8.12 -5.88
N LYS A 70 -19.11 -8.35 -7.14
CA LYS A 70 -17.70 -8.54 -7.54
C LYS A 70 -16.76 -7.44 -7.03
N MET A 71 -17.19 -6.19 -7.05
CA MET A 71 -16.40 -5.05 -6.58
C MET A 71 -16.16 -5.07 -5.06
N ASN A 72 -17.08 -5.67 -4.30
CA ASN A 72 -17.09 -5.66 -2.83
C ASN A 72 -16.62 -7.00 -2.23
N ASN A 73 -16.36 -8.02 -3.05
CA ASN A 73 -15.93 -9.35 -2.61
C ASN A 73 -14.69 -9.34 -1.71
N VAL A 74 -13.83 -8.31 -1.82
CA VAL A 74 -12.66 -8.13 -0.95
C VAL A 74 -13.05 -8.03 0.53
N PHE A 75 -14.24 -7.50 0.83
CA PHE A 75 -14.75 -7.40 2.20
C PHE A 75 -15.40 -8.70 2.69
N TYR A 76 -15.91 -9.53 1.77
CA TYR A 76 -16.58 -10.79 2.08
C TYR A 76 -15.60 -11.91 2.41
N PHE A 77 -14.52 -12.03 1.64
CA PHE A 77 -13.53 -13.08 1.81
C PHE A 77 -12.41 -12.67 2.77
N PRO A 78 -11.75 -13.63 3.44
CA PRO A 78 -11.99 -15.07 3.38
C PRO A 78 -13.19 -15.51 4.26
N THR A 79 -13.90 -16.56 3.83
CA THR A 79 -15.03 -17.12 4.61
C THR A 79 -14.56 -17.85 5.88
N VAL A 80 -13.37 -18.43 5.84
CA VAL A 80 -12.69 -19.02 7.00
C VAL A 80 -11.45 -18.19 7.26
N GLN A 81 -11.27 -17.73 8.50
CA GLN A 81 -10.10 -16.93 8.86
C GLN A 81 -8.82 -17.74 8.64
N GLN A 82 -7.86 -17.15 7.95
CA GLN A 82 -6.57 -17.79 7.64
C GLN A 82 -5.44 -16.89 8.12
N GLN A 83 -4.77 -17.28 9.20
CA GLN A 83 -3.67 -16.52 9.80
C GLN A 83 -4.02 -15.04 10.03
N ASN A 84 -3.50 -14.14 9.18
CA ASN A 84 -3.70 -12.70 9.27
C ASN A 84 -4.83 -12.18 8.36
N TRP A 85 -5.46 -13.06 7.57
CA TRP A 85 -6.53 -12.71 6.66
C TRP A 85 -7.88 -12.97 7.32
N LYS A 86 -8.65 -11.88 7.45
CA LYS A 86 -9.96 -11.83 8.09
C LYS A 86 -10.92 -11.07 7.19
N SER A 87 -12.16 -11.55 7.09
CA SER A 87 -13.20 -10.81 6.38
C SER A 87 -13.59 -9.58 7.20
N PHE A 88 -14.14 -8.57 6.54
CA PHE A 88 -14.47 -7.31 7.20
C PHE A 88 -15.44 -7.50 8.38
N ILE A 89 -16.44 -8.38 8.22
CA ILE A 89 -17.40 -8.67 9.29
C ILE A 89 -16.73 -9.29 10.52
N THR A 90 -15.76 -10.18 10.33
CA THR A 90 -15.03 -10.78 11.46
C THR A 90 -14.19 -9.75 12.21
N VAL A 91 -13.62 -8.76 11.50
CA VAL A 91 -12.88 -7.65 12.13
C VAL A 91 -13.81 -6.78 12.97
N ILE A 92 -15.02 -6.47 12.47
CA ILE A 92 -16.02 -5.71 13.22
C ILE A 92 -16.46 -6.49 14.47
N LEU A 93 -16.79 -7.77 14.32
CA LEU A 93 -17.19 -8.62 15.45
C LEU A 93 -16.09 -8.75 16.51
N ASP A 94 -14.82 -8.90 16.10
CA ASP A 94 -13.68 -8.90 17.01
C ASP A 94 -13.53 -7.55 17.75
N ALA A 95 -13.71 -6.43 17.05
CA ALA A 95 -13.65 -5.10 17.65
C ALA A 95 -14.80 -4.86 18.65
N LEU A 96 -15.99 -5.38 18.35
CA LEU A 96 -17.15 -5.35 19.24
C LEU A 96 -16.90 -6.18 20.49
N LYS A 97 -16.37 -7.40 20.33
CA LYS A 97 -15.96 -8.26 21.44
C LYS A 97 -14.88 -7.63 22.33
N GLN A 98 -13.99 -6.84 21.74
CA GLN A 98 -12.97 -6.06 22.46
C GLN A 98 -13.52 -4.78 23.11
N GLY A 99 -14.78 -4.40 22.86
CA GLY A 99 -15.39 -3.17 23.38
C GLY A 99 -14.88 -1.88 22.72
N LYS A 100 -14.25 -1.95 21.53
CA LYS A 100 -13.79 -0.76 20.79
C LYS A 100 -14.89 -0.05 20.03
N ILE A 101 -15.96 -0.78 19.69
CA ILE A 101 -17.12 -0.27 18.98
C ILE A 101 -18.40 -0.68 19.72
N THR A 102 -19.43 0.16 19.62
CA THR A 102 -20.76 -0.10 20.16
C THR A 102 -21.69 -0.43 18.99
N ALA A 103 -22.34 -1.58 19.04
CA ALA A 103 -23.43 -1.89 18.12
C ALA A 103 -24.76 -1.40 18.70
N TYR A 104 -25.70 -1.10 17.81
CA TYR A 104 -27.02 -0.60 18.17
C TYR A 104 -28.10 -1.44 17.47
N ASP A 105 -29.22 -1.65 18.15
CA ASP A 105 -30.39 -2.27 17.54
C ASP A 105 -31.12 -1.27 16.64
N ILE A 106 -31.53 -1.74 15.46
CA ILE A 106 -32.27 -0.99 14.43
C ILE A 106 -33.69 -1.54 14.28
N SER A 107 -34.05 -2.64 14.96
CA SER A 107 -35.32 -3.34 14.77
C SER A 107 -36.55 -2.49 15.10
N ASN A 108 -36.45 -1.63 16.13
CA ASN A 108 -37.55 -0.80 16.58
C ASN A 108 -37.52 0.64 16.03
N THR A 109 -36.33 1.24 15.86
CA THR A 109 -36.18 2.64 15.46
C THR A 109 -34.82 2.87 14.80
N ASP A 110 -34.78 3.68 13.74
CA ASP A 110 -33.55 4.07 13.00
C ASP A 110 -32.67 5.11 13.74
N GLU A 111 -32.97 5.36 15.01
CA GLU A 111 -32.32 6.40 15.83
C GLU A 111 -31.10 5.88 16.61
N LEU A 112 -30.76 4.58 16.48
CA LEU A 112 -29.57 3.96 17.10
C LEU A 112 -29.48 4.24 18.62
N LEU A 113 -30.61 4.13 19.33
CA LEU A 113 -30.68 4.50 20.75
C LEU A 113 -30.29 3.36 21.70
N VAL A 114 -30.54 2.11 21.30
CA VAL A 114 -30.38 0.94 22.16
C VAL A 114 -29.06 0.25 21.83
N PRO A 115 -28.03 0.31 22.70
CA PRO A 115 -26.80 -0.43 22.49
C PRO A 115 -27.04 -1.93 22.70
N ILE A 116 -26.43 -2.76 21.85
CA ILE A 116 -26.47 -4.23 21.95
C ILE A 116 -25.10 -4.80 22.26
N THR A 117 -25.09 -5.90 23.00
CA THR A 117 -23.87 -6.61 23.39
C THR A 117 -23.53 -7.73 22.40
N TYR A 118 -22.28 -8.16 22.40
CA TYR A 118 -21.81 -9.24 21.52
C TYR A 118 -22.63 -10.53 21.64
N ASN A 119 -23.10 -10.85 22.85
CA ASN A 119 -23.86 -12.07 23.13
C ASN A 119 -25.29 -12.04 22.57
N GLU A 120 -25.83 -10.86 22.26
CA GLU A 120 -27.18 -10.71 21.69
C GLU A 120 -27.17 -10.83 20.15
N ILE A 121 -25.99 -10.77 19.54
CA ILE A 121 -25.81 -10.82 18.07
C ILE A 121 -25.63 -12.26 17.57
N ILE A 122 -25.18 -13.18 18.43
CA ILE A 122 -24.85 -14.58 18.09
C ILE A 122 -26.00 -15.50 18.52
#